data_AF-A0A7S0TJI0-F1
#
_entry.id   AF-A0A7S0TJI0-F1
#
_cell.length_a   1.000
_cell.length_b   1.000
_cell.length_c   1.000
_cell.angle_alpha   90.00
_cell.angle_beta   90.00
_cell.angle_gamma   90.00
#
_symmetry.space_group_name_H-M   'P 1'
#
loop_
_entity.id
_entity.type
_entity.pdbx_description
1 polymer ?
#
loop_
_entity_poly.entity_id
_entity_poly.type
_entity_poly.pdbx_seq_one_letter_code
_entity_poly.pdbx_strand_id
1 'polypeptide(L)'
;ARGGRRGRVCAISMQEQDTKEYTRNERLREEIESPFRKARQFLVPWLIASAALAAFISGTRMLAILSGVTGYDLQETALNLFVDVAAIGVMGFIVVRDKKAEGKSLERIARSGVLAAMRVEVAGETGKSAMLPMKAFRRSQRVTIVAGGPEVVNAAKEMATEGREALTDAGVVVVPVQLRGVSPVPGEKVEAIRSAAGITGEVAVPEGDDAWMSPCLGKAVNPDEWTRWLKDEVEQAEAQGLDPAEGIVLNVERSGFIKKRSVGVPNWKEHAAISKKINSVKYGMPSFG
;
A
#
# COMPACT_ATOMS: atom_id res chain seq x y z
N ALA A 1 -44.76 24.88 -27.92
CA ALA A 1 -45.52 24.00 -27.01
C ALA A 1 -45.11 22.55 -27.26
N ARG A 2 -44.92 21.78 -26.17
CA ARG A 2 -44.64 20.32 -26.08
C ARG A 2 -43.28 19.88 -26.65
N GLY A 3 -42.31 19.36 -25.90
CA GLY A 3 -42.34 18.66 -24.62
C GLY A 3 -42.31 17.15 -24.85
N GLY A 4 -41.12 16.55 -24.93
CA GLY A 4 -40.92 15.09 -25.00
C GLY A 4 -39.81 14.67 -24.03
N ARG A 5 -40.21 14.01 -22.93
CA ARG A 5 -39.36 13.59 -21.81
C ARG A 5 -38.69 12.24 -22.07
N ARG A 6 -37.40 12.18 -21.72
CA ARG A 6 -36.64 11.15 -20.98
C ARG A 6 -37.06 9.68 -21.14
N GLY A 7 -36.12 8.89 -21.66
CA GLY A 7 -35.84 7.54 -21.19
C GLY A 7 -34.32 7.39 -20.98
N ARG A 8 -33.80 7.85 -19.83
CA ARG A 8 -32.44 7.49 -19.41
C ARG A 8 -32.55 6.15 -18.71
N VAL A 9 -32.26 5.07 -19.45
CA VAL A 9 -32.04 3.76 -18.85
C VAL A 9 -30.74 3.88 -18.06
N CYS A 10 -30.88 3.84 -16.74
CA CYS A 10 -29.76 3.76 -15.81
C CYS A 10 -29.17 2.35 -15.94
N ALA A 11 -28.21 2.18 -16.85
CA ALA A 11 -27.39 0.99 -16.87
C ALA A 11 -26.59 0.98 -15.57
N ILE A 12 -26.99 0.11 -14.63
CA ILE A 12 -26.14 -0.31 -13.53
C ILE A 12 -24.96 -1.00 -14.20
N SER A 13 -23.86 -0.27 -14.31
CA SER A 13 -22.57 -0.84 -14.70
C SER A 13 -22.17 -1.80 -13.58
N MET A 14 -22.56 -3.06 -13.73
CA MET A 14 -21.98 -4.16 -12.98
C MET A 14 -20.50 -4.14 -13.35
N GLN A 15 -19.66 -3.59 -12.47
CA GLN A 15 -18.23 -3.52 -12.70
C GLN A 15 -17.72 -4.93 -12.96
N GLU A 16 -17.17 -5.11 -14.16
CA GLU A 16 -16.33 -6.22 -14.53
C GLU A 16 -15.20 -6.29 -13.50
N GLN A 17 -15.35 -7.21 -12.54
CA GLN A 17 -14.30 -7.52 -11.60
C GLN A 17 -13.23 -8.22 -12.42
N ASP A 18 -12.20 -7.46 -12.81
CA ASP A 18 -10.91 -8.00 -13.19
C ASP A 18 -10.52 -9.05 -12.13
N THR A 19 -10.72 -10.33 -12.44
CA THR A 19 -10.44 -11.42 -11.52
C THR A 19 -8.93 -11.57 -11.46
N LYS A 20 -8.26 -10.64 -10.77
CA LYS A 20 -6.86 -10.77 -10.39
C LYS A 20 -6.73 -12.04 -9.55
N GLU A 21 -6.17 -13.06 -10.15
CA GLU A 21 -5.96 -14.33 -9.49
C GLU A 21 -4.78 -14.20 -8.51
N TYR A 22 -5.11 -14.07 -7.22
CA TYR A 22 -4.11 -14.05 -6.15
C TYR A 22 -3.63 -15.47 -5.82
N THR A 23 -2.33 -15.60 -5.61
CA THR A 23 -1.67 -16.85 -5.24
C THR A 23 -2.11 -17.32 -3.84
N ARG A 24 -2.00 -18.63 -3.58
CA ARG A 24 -2.35 -19.21 -2.28
C ARG A 24 -1.60 -18.57 -1.11
N ASN A 25 -0.32 -18.23 -1.30
CA ASN A 25 0.51 -17.60 -0.27
C ASN A 25 0.03 -16.18 0.08
N GLU A 26 -0.48 -15.44 -0.90
CA GLU A 26 -1.02 -14.08 -0.67
C GLU A 26 -2.33 -14.16 0.11
N ARG A 27 -3.19 -15.14 -0.20
CA ARG A 27 -4.43 -15.39 0.56
C ARG A 27 -4.13 -15.80 2.01
N LEU A 28 -3.18 -16.72 2.22
CA LEU A 28 -2.76 -17.11 3.57
C LEU A 28 -2.20 -15.93 4.36
N ARG A 29 -1.45 -15.04 3.71
CA ARG A 29 -0.94 -13.83 4.36
C ARG A 29 -2.06 -12.86 4.70
N GLU A 30 -3.07 -12.73 3.86
CA GLU A 30 -4.25 -11.91 4.14
C GLU A 30 -5.08 -12.45 5.32
N GLU A 31 -5.19 -13.77 5.44
CA GLU A 31 -5.85 -14.44 6.57
C GLU A 31 -5.10 -14.19 7.89
N ILE A 32 -3.76 -14.20 7.85
CA ILE A 32 -2.93 -13.88 9.03
C ILE A 32 -3.11 -12.42 9.44
N GLU A 33 -3.22 -11.48 8.49
CA GLU A 33 -3.42 -10.05 8.79
C GLU A 33 -4.83 -9.74 9.29
N SER A 34 -5.84 -10.50 8.85
CA SER A 34 -7.24 -10.28 9.19
C SER A 34 -7.89 -11.54 9.75
N PRO A 35 -7.54 -11.93 10.99
CA PRO A 35 -8.04 -13.14 11.58
C PRO A 35 -9.58 -13.11 11.64
N PHE A 36 -10.20 -14.23 11.31
CA PHE A 36 -11.66 -14.45 11.28
C PHE A 36 -12.45 -13.73 10.18
N ARG A 37 -11.83 -12.98 9.26
CA ARG A 37 -12.55 -12.36 8.14
C ARG A 37 -13.34 -13.41 7.34
N LYS A 38 -12.74 -14.57 7.07
CA LYS A 38 -13.37 -15.70 6.37
C LYS A 38 -14.55 -16.29 7.13
N ALA A 39 -14.41 -16.45 8.45
CA ALA A 39 -15.51 -16.91 9.30
C ALA A 39 -16.69 -15.93 9.25
N ARG A 40 -16.43 -14.62 9.29
CA ARG A 40 -17.48 -13.60 9.17
C ARG A 40 -18.14 -13.59 7.80
N GLN A 41 -17.34 -13.65 6.73
CA GLN A 41 -17.84 -13.73 5.36
C GLN A 41 -18.65 -14.99 5.10
N PHE A 42 -18.41 -16.07 5.86
CA PHE A 42 -19.23 -17.27 5.82
C PHE A 42 -20.53 -17.10 6.63
N LEU A 43 -20.44 -16.64 7.88
CA LEU A 43 -21.59 -16.58 8.81
C LEU A 43 -22.60 -15.47 8.45
N VAL A 44 -22.15 -14.29 8.06
CA VAL A 44 -23.05 -13.13 7.85
C VAL A 44 -24.06 -13.37 6.71
N PRO A 45 -23.70 -13.97 5.56
CA PRO A 45 -24.68 -14.34 4.54
C PRO A 45 -25.77 -15.30 5.04
N TRP A 46 -25.43 -16.25 5.91
CA TRP A 46 -26.42 -17.15 6.54
C TRP A 46 -27.38 -16.37 7.45
N LEU A 47 -26.87 -15.40 8.21
CA LEU A 47 -27.69 -14.53 9.04
C LEU A 47 -28.61 -13.64 8.19
N ILE A 48 -28.11 -13.11 7.06
CA ILE A 48 -28.94 -12.36 6.10
C ILE A 48 -30.04 -13.26 5.53
N ALA A 49 -29.74 -14.50 5.15
CA ALA A 49 -30.73 -15.45 4.65
C ALA A 49 -31.82 -15.75 5.69
N SER A 50 -31.42 -15.92 6.96
CA SER A 50 -32.35 -16.09 8.08
C SER A 50 -33.25 -14.87 8.29
N ALA A 51 -32.67 -13.67 8.33
CA ALA A 51 -33.41 -12.42 8.46
C ALA A 51 -34.34 -12.16 7.25
N ALA A 52 -33.93 -12.54 6.04
CA ALA A 52 -34.79 -12.46 4.86
C ALA A 52 -36.00 -13.40 4.96
N LEU A 53 -35.80 -14.61 5.49
CA LEU A 53 -36.91 -15.53 5.75
C LEU A 53 -37.85 -15.00 6.83
N ALA A 54 -37.32 -14.44 7.92
CA ALA A 54 -38.12 -13.81 8.96
C ALA A 54 -38.91 -12.60 8.44
N ALA A 55 -38.27 -11.73 7.64
CA ALA A 55 -38.90 -10.60 6.97
C ALA A 55 -40.02 -11.06 6.01
N PHE A 56 -39.84 -12.19 5.31
CA PHE A 56 -40.87 -12.76 4.44
C PHE A 56 -42.09 -13.22 5.24
N ILE A 57 -41.88 -13.90 6.38
CA ILE A 57 -42.98 -14.35 7.26
C ILE A 57 -43.70 -13.14 7.87
N SER A 58 -42.96 -12.19 8.46
CA SER A 58 -43.52 -10.97 9.03
C SER A 58 -44.23 -10.11 7.97
N GLY A 59 -43.68 -10.06 6.75
CA GLY A 59 -44.27 -9.35 5.61
C GLY A 59 -45.59 -9.94 5.15
N THR A 60 -45.68 -11.27 5.05
CA THR A 60 -46.95 -11.95 4.71
C THR A 60 -48.02 -11.77 5.79
N ARG A 61 -47.62 -11.80 7.08
CA ARG A 61 -48.53 -11.45 8.20
C ARG A 61 -49.01 -10.00 8.12
N MET A 62 -48.10 -9.06 7.83
CA MET A 62 -48.45 -7.65 7.67
C MET A 62 -49.46 -7.44 6.53
N LEU A 63 -49.27 -8.12 5.40
CA LEU A 63 -50.22 -8.09 4.28
C LEU A 63 -51.60 -8.66 4.66
N ALA A 64 -51.64 -9.73 5.47
CA ALA A 64 -52.89 -10.31 5.96
C ALA A 64 -53.65 -9.35 6.91
N ILE A 65 -52.94 -8.64 7.79
CA ILE A 65 -53.55 -7.61 8.64
C ILE A 65 -54.15 -6.49 7.78
N LEU A 66 -53.41 -6.04 6.77
CA LEU A 66 -53.87 -4.99 5.84
C LEU A 66 -55.08 -5.42 4.99
N SER A 67 -55.24 -6.72 4.71
CA SER A 67 -56.41 -7.26 4.01
C SER A 67 -57.62 -7.54 4.93
N GLY A 68 -57.51 -7.21 6.22
CA GLY A 68 -58.59 -7.32 7.19
C GLY A 68 -58.68 -8.66 7.93
N VAL A 69 -57.63 -9.50 7.87
CA VAL A 69 -57.56 -10.74 8.65
C VAL A 69 -57.32 -10.40 10.12
N THR A 70 -58.23 -10.83 10.99
CA THR A 70 -58.14 -10.66 12.44
C THR A 70 -57.38 -11.81 13.09
N GLY A 71 -56.46 -11.53 14.01
CA GLY A 71 -55.73 -12.57 14.76
C GLY A 71 -54.22 -12.35 14.93
N TYR A 72 -53.66 -11.30 14.34
CA TYR A 72 -52.26 -10.92 14.49
C TYR A 72 -52.15 -9.53 15.13
N ASP A 73 -51.14 -9.31 15.98
CA ASP A 73 -50.84 -7.99 16.54
C ASP A 73 -50.08 -7.13 15.52
N LEU A 74 -50.65 -5.96 15.17
CA LEU A 74 -50.06 -5.00 14.24
C LEU A 74 -48.73 -4.45 14.75
N GLN A 75 -48.65 -4.07 16.03
CA GLN A 75 -47.46 -3.41 16.57
C GLN A 75 -46.29 -4.38 16.64
N GLU A 76 -46.54 -5.60 17.13
CA GLU A 76 -45.53 -6.66 17.19
C GLU A 76 -45.04 -7.05 15.78
N THR A 77 -45.98 -7.26 14.84
CA THR A 77 -45.64 -7.64 13.46
C THR A 77 -44.84 -6.53 12.75
N ALA A 78 -45.20 -5.27 12.95
CA ALA A 78 -44.49 -4.13 12.38
C ALA A 78 -43.07 -4.01 12.95
N LEU A 79 -42.90 -4.19 14.27
CA LEU A 79 -41.59 -4.14 14.92
C LEU A 79 -40.68 -5.28 14.44
N ASN A 80 -41.19 -6.51 14.36
CA ASN A 80 -40.43 -7.66 13.86
C ASN A 80 -39.98 -7.44 12.41
N LEU A 81 -40.89 -7.01 11.53
CA LEU A 81 -40.55 -6.69 10.15
C LEU A 81 -39.49 -5.59 10.04
N PHE A 82 -39.61 -4.55 10.86
CA PHE A 82 -38.63 -3.46 10.91
C PHE A 82 -37.24 -3.97 11.32
N VAL A 83 -37.17 -4.78 12.38
CA VAL A 83 -35.91 -5.35 12.88
C VAL A 83 -35.26 -6.24 11.81
N ASP A 84 -36.02 -7.10 11.14
CA ASP A 84 -35.48 -7.99 10.11
C ASP A 84 -34.92 -7.21 8.92
N VAL A 85 -35.65 -6.20 8.44
CA VAL A 85 -35.21 -5.33 7.33
C VAL A 85 -33.97 -4.52 7.73
N ALA A 86 -33.94 -3.97 8.93
CA ALA A 86 -32.79 -3.25 9.45
C ALA A 86 -31.57 -4.18 9.56
N ALA A 87 -31.75 -5.41 10.05
CA ALA A 87 -30.71 -6.41 10.17
C ALA A 87 -30.11 -6.77 8.80
N ILE A 88 -30.95 -6.99 7.78
CA ILE A 88 -30.50 -7.23 6.39
C ILE A 88 -29.66 -6.05 5.89
N GLY A 89 -30.12 -4.81 6.11
CA GLY A 89 -29.40 -3.61 5.68
C GLY A 89 -28.01 -3.48 6.33
N VAL A 90 -27.94 -3.60 7.66
CA VAL A 90 -26.68 -3.50 8.42
C VAL A 90 -25.71 -4.63 8.05
N MET A 91 -26.19 -5.87 8.01
CA MET A 91 -25.35 -7.02 7.66
C MET A 91 -24.88 -6.96 6.20
N GLY A 92 -25.75 -6.54 5.28
CA GLY A 92 -25.39 -6.31 3.88
C GLY A 92 -24.28 -5.27 3.74
N PHE A 93 -24.37 -4.17 4.49
CA PHE A 93 -23.32 -3.15 4.53
C PHE A 93 -21.98 -3.72 5.04
N ILE A 94 -22.00 -4.54 6.11
CA ILE A 94 -20.80 -5.20 6.64
C ILE A 94 -20.15 -6.09 5.58
N VAL A 95 -20.94 -6.90 4.86
CA VAL A 95 -20.41 -7.79 3.79
C VAL A 95 -19.73 -7.00 2.68
N VAL A 96 -20.37 -5.92 2.20
CA VAL A 96 -19.80 -5.08 1.15
C VAL A 96 -18.49 -4.42 1.62
N ARG A 97 -18.48 -3.90 2.84
CA ARG A 97 -17.30 -3.27 3.43
C ARG A 97 -16.15 -4.28 3.59
N ASP A 98 -16.43 -5.48 4.07
CA ASP A 98 -15.42 -6.52 4.26
C ASP A 98 -14.83 -7.01 2.93
N LYS A 99 -15.66 -7.21 1.89
CA LYS A 99 -15.16 -7.54 0.54
C LYS A 99 -14.26 -6.45 -0.02
N LYS A 100 -14.62 -5.18 0.18
CA LYS A 100 -13.79 -4.04 -0.24
C LYS A 100 -12.47 -3.97 0.54
N ALA A 101 -12.48 -4.29 1.83
CA ALA A 101 -11.28 -4.34 2.65
C ALA A 101 -10.35 -5.49 2.25
N GLU A 102 -10.91 -6.67 1.95
CA GLU A 102 -10.17 -7.82 1.44
C GLU A 102 -9.44 -7.51 0.13
N GLY A 103 -10.14 -6.95 -0.87
CA GLY A 103 -9.51 -6.61 -2.16
C GLY A 103 -8.32 -5.67 -1.99
N LYS A 104 -8.44 -4.65 -1.12
CA LYS A 104 -7.34 -3.73 -0.80
C LYS A 104 -6.17 -4.42 -0.09
N SER A 105 -6.47 -5.33 0.85
CA SER A 105 -5.44 -6.11 1.54
C SER A 105 -4.68 -7.02 0.56
N LEU A 106 -5.39 -7.75 -0.31
CA LEU A 106 -4.80 -8.64 -1.29
C LEU A 106 -3.96 -7.90 -2.33
N GLU A 107 -4.46 -6.78 -2.87
CA GLU A 107 -3.70 -5.95 -3.80
C GLU A 107 -2.40 -5.43 -3.17
N ARG A 108 -2.47 -4.94 -1.92
CA ARG A 108 -1.29 -4.50 -1.17
C ARG A 108 -0.29 -5.64 -0.94
N ILE A 109 -0.79 -6.83 -0.60
CA ILE A 109 0.04 -8.02 -0.34
C ILE A 109 0.71 -8.50 -1.64
N ALA A 110 -0.04 -8.58 -2.74
CA ALA A 110 0.49 -8.98 -4.04
C ALA A 110 1.59 -8.03 -4.52
N ARG A 111 1.36 -6.72 -4.40
CA ARG A 111 2.36 -5.72 -4.75
C ARG A 111 3.64 -5.84 -3.93
N SER A 112 3.51 -6.04 -2.61
CA SER A 112 4.64 -6.33 -1.73
C SER A 112 5.34 -7.65 -2.07
N GLY A 113 4.59 -8.63 -2.60
CA GLY A 113 5.09 -9.91 -3.11
C GLY A 113 6.02 -9.74 -4.31
N VAL A 114 5.59 -8.96 -5.30
CA VAL A 114 6.42 -8.61 -6.48
C VAL A 114 7.68 -7.87 -6.03
N LEU A 115 7.56 -6.86 -5.17
CA LEU A 115 8.72 -6.16 -4.60
C LEU A 115 9.67 -7.12 -3.87
N ALA A 116 9.16 -8.13 -3.16
CA ALA A 116 9.97 -9.10 -2.43
C ALA A 116 10.89 -9.95 -3.32
N ALA A 117 10.46 -10.18 -4.56
CA ALA A 117 11.15 -11.00 -5.55
C ALA A 117 12.23 -10.23 -6.31
N MET A 118 12.10 -8.90 -6.41
CA MET A 118 13.10 -8.04 -7.06
C MET A 118 14.46 -8.17 -6.41
N ARG A 119 15.49 -8.02 -7.24
CA ARG A 119 16.88 -8.19 -6.83
C ARG A 119 17.56 -6.84 -6.64
N VAL A 120 18.37 -6.79 -5.59
CA VAL A 120 19.25 -5.68 -5.26
C VAL A 120 20.64 -6.26 -5.09
N GLU A 121 21.62 -5.62 -5.70
CA GLU A 121 23.03 -5.93 -5.50
C GLU A 121 23.58 -5.01 -4.41
N VAL A 122 24.22 -5.58 -3.40
CA VAL A 122 24.84 -4.84 -2.30
C VAL A 122 26.29 -5.26 -2.17
N ALA A 123 27.18 -4.30 -1.86
CA ALA A 123 28.57 -4.60 -1.58
C ALA A 123 28.72 -4.97 -0.09
N GLY A 124 29.30 -6.13 0.20
CA GLY A 124 29.66 -6.53 1.56
C GLY A 124 30.84 -5.73 2.11
N GLU A 125 31.09 -5.84 3.42
CA GLU A 125 32.24 -5.18 4.08
C GLU A 125 33.60 -5.61 3.51
N THR A 126 33.66 -6.81 2.92
CA THR A 126 34.85 -7.38 2.28
C THR A 126 35.02 -6.95 0.81
N GLY A 127 34.17 -6.06 0.30
CA GLY A 127 34.21 -5.56 -1.08
C GLY A 127 33.61 -6.51 -2.13
N LYS A 128 33.13 -7.69 -1.73
CA LYS A 128 32.41 -8.61 -2.62
C LYS A 128 30.96 -8.17 -2.77
N SER A 129 30.48 -8.05 -4.01
CA SER A 129 29.06 -7.79 -4.26
C SER A 129 28.24 -9.08 -4.15
N ALA A 130 27.03 -8.96 -3.62
CA ALA A 130 26.07 -10.04 -3.49
C ALA A 130 24.72 -9.60 -4.03
N MET A 131 24.16 -10.43 -4.93
CA MET A 131 22.83 -10.21 -5.47
C MET A 131 21.80 -10.88 -4.56
N LEU A 132 21.00 -10.07 -3.87
CA LEU A 132 20.01 -10.53 -2.91
C LEU A 132 18.60 -10.12 -3.33
N PRO A 133 17.59 -10.99 -3.17
CA PRO A 133 16.21 -10.56 -3.34
C PRO A 133 15.81 -9.65 -2.18
N MET A 134 14.90 -8.70 -2.41
CA MET A 134 14.37 -7.77 -1.41
C MET A 134 13.83 -8.47 -0.15
N LYS A 135 13.31 -9.69 -0.28
CA LYS A 135 12.88 -10.51 0.88
C LYS A 135 14.01 -10.83 1.86
N ALA A 136 15.27 -10.85 1.43
CA ALA A 136 16.43 -11.16 2.28
C ALA A 136 16.74 -10.04 3.28
N PHE A 137 16.38 -8.79 2.94
CA PHE A 137 16.52 -7.64 3.83
C PHE A 137 15.44 -7.59 4.91
N ARG A 138 14.35 -8.37 4.76
CA ARG A 138 13.25 -8.40 5.75
C ARG A 138 13.79 -8.86 7.10
N ARG A 139 13.20 -8.33 8.18
CA ARG A 139 13.58 -8.55 9.59
C ARG A 139 14.94 -7.98 10.02
N SER A 140 15.96 -8.00 9.16
CA SER A 140 17.30 -7.47 9.46
C SER A 140 17.38 -5.96 9.21
N GLN A 141 17.01 -5.52 8.00
CA GLN A 141 17.22 -4.15 7.54
C GLN A 141 15.92 -3.53 7.01
N ARG A 142 15.83 -2.21 7.06
CA ARG A 142 14.80 -1.45 6.34
C ARG A 142 15.36 -1.06 4.99
N VAL A 143 14.52 -1.04 3.96
CA VAL A 143 14.94 -0.60 2.62
C VAL A 143 14.26 0.72 2.31
N THR A 144 15.04 1.71 1.90
CA THR A 144 14.51 2.98 1.40
C THR A 144 14.82 3.08 -0.09
N ILE A 145 13.79 3.09 -0.92
CA ILE A 145 13.94 3.19 -2.37
C ILE A 145 13.81 4.66 -2.73
N VAL A 146 14.78 5.20 -3.47
CA VAL A 146 14.72 6.56 -4.00
C VAL A 146 14.61 6.48 -5.50
N ALA A 147 13.49 6.93 -6.06
CA ALA A 147 13.19 6.84 -7.48
C ALA A 147 13.05 8.24 -8.08
N GLY A 148 13.80 8.55 -9.14
CA GLY A 148 13.75 9.88 -9.75
C GLY A 148 14.63 10.03 -10.98
N GLY A 149 14.80 11.28 -11.42
CA GLY A 149 15.77 11.63 -12.46
C GLY A 149 17.23 11.41 -12.03
N PRO A 150 18.19 11.56 -12.97
CA PRO A 150 19.62 11.35 -12.68
C PRO A 150 20.12 12.20 -11.51
N GLU A 151 19.68 13.45 -11.41
CA GLU A 151 20.11 14.38 -10.37
C GLU A 151 19.66 13.96 -8.97
N VAL A 152 18.41 13.53 -8.82
CA VAL A 152 17.87 13.01 -7.56
C VAL A 152 18.63 11.77 -7.13
N VAL A 153 18.90 10.87 -8.08
CA VAL A 153 19.65 9.63 -7.84
C VAL A 153 21.08 9.93 -7.39
N ASN A 154 21.75 10.89 -8.03
CA ASN A 154 23.10 11.28 -7.66
C ASN A 154 23.15 11.95 -6.29
N ALA A 155 22.26 12.89 -6.01
CA ALA A 155 22.14 13.51 -4.68
C ALA A 155 21.86 12.47 -3.58
N ALA A 156 21.00 11.49 -3.86
CA ALA A 156 20.73 10.39 -2.94
C ALA A 156 21.98 9.52 -2.67
N LYS A 157 22.81 9.27 -3.69
CA LYS A 157 24.10 8.57 -3.55
C LYS A 157 25.09 9.38 -2.74
N GLU A 158 25.31 10.65 -3.11
CA GLU A 158 26.22 11.59 -2.43
C GLU A 158 25.97 11.59 -0.92
N MET A 159 24.72 11.79 -0.52
CA MET A 159 24.40 11.81 0.90
C MET A 159 24.45 10.44 1.56
N ALA A 160 24.09 9.37 0.85
CA ALA A 160 24.14 8.03 1.44
C ALA A 160 25.58 7.65 1.74
N THR A 161 26.53 8.12 0.92
CA THR A 161 27.97 8.02 1.17
C THR A 161 28.38 8.80 2.41
N GLU A 162 27.93 10.06 2.57
CA GLU A 162 28.22 10.88 3.76
C GLU A 162 27.57 10.31 5.04
N GLY A 163 26.35 9.79 4.93
CA GLY A 163 25.56 9.22 6.03
C GLY A 163 25.79 7.72 6.28
N ARG A 164 26.82 7.12 5.67
CA ARG A 164 27.03 5.66 5.63
C ARG A 164 27.06 5.02 7.01
N GLU A 165 27.76 5.61 7.96
CA GLU A 165 27.88 5.08 9.32
C GLU A 165 26.53 5.07 10.04
N ALA A 166 25.79 6.18 9.96
CA ALA A 166 24.47 6.31 10.56
C ALA A 166 23.46 5.33 9.95
N LEU A 167 23.46 5.17 8.63
CA LEU A 167 22.58 4.23 7.92
C LEU A 167 22.90 2.78 8.27
N THR A 168 24.19 2.43 8.35
CA THR A 168 24.63 1.07 8.69
C THR A 168 24.26 0.71 10.13
N ASP A 169 24.51 1.59 11.10
CA ASP A 169 24.13 1.41 12.51
C ASP A 169 22.61 1.33 12.70
N ALA A 170 21.84 2.13 11.94
CA ALA A 170 20.38 2.06 11.96
C ALA A 170 19.82 0.81 11.25
N GLY A 171 20.64 0.07 10.49
CA GLY A 171 20.22 -1.06 9.67
C GLY A 171 19.30 -0.65 8.51
N VAL A 172 19.65 0.43 7.80
CA VAL A 172 18.91 0.95 6.64
C VAL A 172 19.75 0.75 5.38
N VAL A 173 19.12 0.21 4.33
CA VAL A 173 19.70 0.08 2.99
C VAL A 173 18.97 1.03 2.06
N VAL A 174 19.72 1.86 1.34
CA VAL A 174 19.20 2.79 0.34
C VAL A 174 19.36 2.15 -1.04
N VAL A 175 18.31 2.19 -1.86
CA VAL A 175 18.32 1.68 -3.23
C VAL A 175 17.90 2.80 -4.17
N PRO A 176 18.86 3.52 -4.78
CA PRO A 176 18.53 4.51 -5.79
C PRO A 176 18.15 3.83 -7.11
N VAL A 177 17.06 4.29 -7.70
CA VAL A 177 16.51 3.80 -8.97
C VAL A 177 16.28 4.98 -9.89
N GLN A 178 16.94 4.98 -11.05
CA GLN A 178 16.71 6.01 -12.05
C GLN A 178 15.45 5.67 -12.85
N LEU A 179 14.48 6.57 -12.84
CA LEU A 179 13.25 6.46 -13.63
C LEU A 179 13.53 6.92 -15.07
N ARG A 180 13.18 6.07 -16.05
CA ARG A 180 13.23 6.44 -17.47
C ARG A 180 12.07 7.37 -17.82
N GLY A 181 12.35 8.42 -18.61
CA GLY A 181 11.34 9.37 -19.08
C GLY A 181 11.04 10.54 -18.14
N VAL A 182 11.71 10.62 -16.99
CA VAL A 182 11.68 11.82 -16.14
C VAL A 182 12.65 12.85 -16.72
N SER A 183 12.16 14.04 -17.04
CA SER A 183 12.99 15.11 -17.59
C SER A 183 14.04 15.54 -16.56
N PRO A 184 15.27 15.86 -16.99
CA PRO A 184 16.29 16.42 -16.11
C PRO A 184 15.74 17.64 -15.37
N VAL A 185 16.00 17.70 -14.07
CA VAL A 185 15.57 18.81 -13.23
C VAL A 185 16.50 20.01 -13.51
N PRO A 186 15.99 21.24 -13.67
CA PRO A 186 16.83 22.43 -13.86
C PRO A 186 17.83 22.60 -12.71
N GLY A 187 19.05 23.06 -13.00
CA GLY A 187 20.15 23.14 -12.02
C GLY A 187 19.84 23.88 -10.72
N GLU A 188 18.97 24.90 -10.77
CA GLU A 188 18.52 25.63 -9.57
C GLU A 188 17.72 24.74 -8.61
N LYS A 189 16.86 23.86 -9.15
CA LYS A 189 16.12 22.87 -8.37
C LYS A 189 17.03 21.73 -7.88
N VAL A 190 18.10 21.39 -8.62
CA VAL A 190 19.11 20.42 -8.16
C VAL A 190 19.81 20.93 -6.91
N GLU A 191 20.22 22.20 -6.90
CA GLU A 191 20.86 22.80 -5.72
C GLU A 191 19.90 22.91 -4.53
N ALA A 192 18.61 23.18 -4.81
CA ALA A 192 17.57 23.14 -3.78
C ALA A 192 17.38 21.74 -3.19
N ILE A 193 17.40 20.68 -4.03
CA ILE A 193 17.32 19.28 -3.59
C ILE A 193 18.55 18.93 -2.74
N ARG A 194 19.76 19.28 -3.19
CA ARG A 194 21.01 19.06 -2.44
C ARG A 194 21.00 19.78 -1.09
N SER A 195 20.59 21.04 -1.07
CA SER A 195 20.50 21.86 0.14
C SER A 195 19.45 21.34 1.12
N ALA A 196 18.25 21.00 0.63
CA ALA A 196 17.17 20.45 1.46
C ALA A 196 17.55 19.11 2.09
N ALA A 197 18.39 18.35 1.40
CA ALA A 197 18.86 17.06 1.85
C ALA A 197 20.10 17.18 2.77
N GLY A 198 20.67 18.39 2.91
CA GLY A 198 21.70 18.72 3.89
C GLY A 198 23.14 18.56 3.38
N ILE A 199 23.33 18.48 2.06
CA ILE A 199 24.67 18.40 1.45
C ILE A 199 25.32 19.77 1.55
N THR A 200 26.47 19.85 2.22
CA THR A 200 27.28 21.08 2.29
C THR A 200 28.65 20.80 1.67
N GLY A 201 28.83 21.24 0.42
CA GLY A 201 30.06 21.05 -0.35
C GLY A 201 30.00 19.89 -1.35
N GLU A 202 31.12 19.67 -2.05
CA GLU A 202 31.24 18.67 -3.10
C GLU A 202 31.64 17.32 -2.49
N VAL A 203 30.69 16.40 -2.36
CA VAL A 203 30.97 15.03 -1.89
C VAL A 203 31.38 14.20 -3.09
N ALA A 204 32.65 13.80 -3.14
CA ALA A 204 33.14 12.91 -4.19
C ALA A 204 32.47 11.53 -4.07
N VAL A 205 31.49 11.26 -4.92
CA VAL A 205 31.00 9.90 -5.15
C VAL A 205 32.05 9.19 -6.00
N PRO A 206 32.53 7.99 -5.58
CA PRO A 206 33.48 7.24 -6.38
C PRO A 206 32.94 7.03 -7.80
N GLU A 207 33.65 7.56 -8.80
CA GLU A 207 33.30 7.37 -10.21
C GLU A 207 33.56 5.92 -10.62
N GLY A 208 32.54 5.29 -11.19
CA GLY A 208 32.53 3.88 -11.60
C GLY A 208 31.16 3.27 -11.37
N ASP A 209 30.72 2.40 -12.30
CA ASP A 209 29.35 1.84 -12.31
C ASP A 209 28.93 1.19 -10.98
N ASP A 210 29.91 0.71 -10.21
CA ASP A 210 29.73 -0.08 -8.99
C ASP A 210 30.52 0.45 -7.77
N ALA A 211 31.38 1.45 -7.95
CA ALA A 211 32.31 1.93 -6.92
C ALA A 211 31.61 2.66 -5.75
N TRP A 212 30.39 3.14 -5.98
CA TRP A 212 29.53 3.77 -4.98
C TRP A 212 28.78 2.77 -4.09
N MET A 213 28.76 1.47 -4.45
CA MET A 213 28.03 0.48 -3.66
C MET A 213 28.66 0.28 -2.27
N SER A 214 27.81 0.10 -1.28
CA SER A 214 28.23 -0.16 0.10
C SER A 214 27.20 -1.06 0.81
N PRO A 215 27.48 -1.53 2.04
CA PRO A 215 26.52 -2.34 2.80
C PRO A 215 25.18 -1.65 3.03
N CYS A 216 25.14 -0.32 3.02
CA CYS A 216 23.94 0.49 3.18
C CYS A 216 23.44 1.12 1.87
N LEU A 217 24.10 0.89 0.73
CA LEU A 217 23.75 1.48 -0.56
C LEU A 217 23.82 0.41 -1.66
N GLY A 218 22.64 -0.02 -2.12
CA GLY A 218 22.48 -1.12 -3.06
C GLY A 218 22.04 -0.67 -4.46
N LYS A 219 22.43 -1.43 -5.48
CA LYS A 219 22.07 -1.22 -6.88
C LYS A 219 20.85 -2.04 -7.25
N ALA A 220 19.87 -1.42 -7.90
CA ALA A 220 18.73 -2.12 -8.44
C ALA A 220 19.14 -3.03 -9.61
N VAL A 221 18.90 -4.33 -9.47
CA VAL A 221 19.17 -5.30 -10.54
C VAL A 221 18.00 -5.27 -11.51
N ASN A 222 18.29 -5.17 -12.81
CA ASN A 222 17.29 -5.03 -13.88
C ASN A 222 16.43 -3.76 -13.74
N PRO A 223 16.95 -2.58 -14.13
CA PRO A 223 16.27 -1.30 -13.94
C PRO A 223 14.90 -1.22 -14.64
N ASP A 224 14.66 -2.02 -15.68
CA ASP A 224 13.38 -2.06 -16.39
C ASP A 224 12.27 -2.72 -15.58
N GLU A 225 12.59 -3.74 -14.78
CA GLU A 225 11.62 -4.37 -13.86
C GLU A 225 11.25 -3.41 -12.75
N TRP A 226 12.25 -2.73 -12.17
CA TRP A 226 12.04 -1.71 -11.16
C TRP A 226 11.22 -0.53 -11.68
N THR A 227 11.53 -0.02 -12.87
CA THR A 227 10.80 1.10 -13.48
C THR A 227 9.34 0.72 -13.73
N ARG A 228 9.06 -0.49 -14.22
CA ARG A 228 7.69 -0.97 -14.44
C ARG A 228 6.91 -1.05 -13.14
N TRP A 229 7.50 -1.60 -12.07
CA TRP A 229 6.82 -1.68 -10.78
C TRP A 229 6.65 -0.33 -10.09
N LEU A 230 7.65 0.55 -10.20
CA LEU A 230 7.60 1.91 -9.65
C LEU A 230 6.56 2.79 -10.34
N LYS A 231 6.17 2.49 -11.58
CA LYS A 231 5.16 3.26 -12.30
C LYS A 231 3.85 3.40 -11.50
N ASP A 232 3.35 2.28 -10.97
CA ASP A 232 2.14 2.27 -10.15
C ASP A 232 2.32 3.03 -8.82
N GLU A 233 3.55 3.10 -8.29
CA GLU A 233 3.88 3.85 -7.08
C GLU A 233 3.98 5.36 -7.34
N VAL A 234 4.49 5.74 -8.51
CA VAL A 234 4.54 7.12 -9.00
C VAL A 234 3.12 7.64 -9.20
N GLU A 235 2.26 6.91 -9.92
CA GLU A 235 0.85 7.29 -10.13
C GLU A 235 0.09 7.43 -8.80
N GLN A 236 0.39 6.57 -7.81
CA GLN A 236 -0.19 6.70 -6.47
C GLN A 236 0.34 7.90 -5.68
N ALA A 237 1.60 8.28 -5.87
CA ALA A 237 2.18 9.46 -5.27
C ALA A 237 1.56 10.73 -5.88
N GLU A 238 1.39 10.78 -7.20
CA GLU A 238 0.70 11.87 -7.90
C GLU A 238 -0.74 12.03 -7.41
N ALA A 239 -1.46 10.92 -7.23
CA ALA A 239 -2.80 10.93 -6.65
C ALA A 239 -2.84 11.43 -5.20
N GLN A 240 -1.70 11.42 -4.49
CA GLN A 240 -1.53 12.01 -3.15
C GLN A 240 -1.06 13.47 -3.19
N GLY A 241 -0.88 14.06 -4.37
CA GLY A 241 -0.40 15.42 -4.56
C GLY A 241 1.12 15.57 -4.45
N LEU A 242 1.87 14.48 -4.60
CA LEU A 242 3.33 14.47 -4.59
C LEU A 242 3.88 14.63 -6.00
N ASP A 243 4.87 15.51 -6.21
CA ASP A 243 5.49 15.75 -7.51
C ASP A 243 6.60 14.71 -7.78
N PRO A 244 6.48 13.83 -8.79
CA PRO A 244 7.52 12.87 -9.15
C PRO A 244 8.79 13.51 -9.70
N ALA A 245 8.72 14.76 -10.19
CA ALA A 245 9.89 15.46 -10.74
C ALA A 245 10.95 15.74 -9.66
N GLU A 246 10.51 15.96 -8.42
CA GLU A 246 11.38 16.14 -7.25
C GLU A 246 11.95 14.81 -6.72
N GLY A 247 11.48 13.68 -7.25
CA GLY A 247 11.86 12.34 -6.82
C GLY A 247 10.96 11.79 -5.72
N ILE A 248 10.75 10.47 -5.74
CA ILE A 248 9.89 9.76 -4.81
C ILE A 248 10.72 8.85 -3.93
N VAL A 249 10.47 8.91 -2.64
CA VAL A 249 11.12 8.08 -1.61
C VAL A 249 10.08 7.13 -1.05
N LEU A 250 10.33 5.84 -1.19
CA LEU A 250 9.50 4.77 -0.63
C LEU A 250 10.21 4.14 0.56
N ASN A 251 9.59 4.26 1.73
CA ASN A 251 10.10 3.64 2.95
C ASN A 251 9.49 2.25 3.12
N VAL A 252 10.30 1.21 2.93
CA VAL A 252 9.93 -0.19 3.07
C VAL A 252 10.29 -0.68 4.47
N GLU A 253 9.28 -1.15 5.20
CA GLU A 253 9.46 -1.71 6.53
C GLU A 253 10.11 -3.09 6.48
N ARG A 254 10.64 -3.57 7.62
CA ARG A 254 11.16 -4.94 7.79
C ARG A 254 10.15 -6.04 7.45
N SER A 255 8.85 -5.73 7.43
CA SER A 255 7.75 -6.61 6.99
C SER A 255 7.66 -6.74 5.46
N GLY A 256 8.34 -5.85 4.72
CA GLY A 256 8.31 -5.75 3.26
C GLY A 256 7.18 -4.88 2.71
N PHE A 257 6.43 -4.19 3.56
CA PHE A 257 5.39 -3.25 3.15
C PHE A 257 5.92 -1.83 3.02
N ILE A 258 5.36 -1.09 2.08
CA ILE A 258 5.60 0.35 1.92
C ILE A 258 4.78 1.07 2.99
N LYS A 259 5.46 1.77 3.90
CA LYS A 259 4.82 2.47 5.03
C LYS A 259 4.56 3.94 4.73
N LYS A 260 5.51 4.59 4.08
CA LYS A 260 5.48 6.03 3.80
C LYS A 260 6.03 6.30 2.40
N ARG A 261 5.38 7.22 1.70
CA ARG A 261 5.87 7.86 0.48
C ARG A 261 6.20 9.31 0.84
N SER A 262 7.33 9.81 0.36
CA SER A 262 7.74 11.19 0.51
C SER A 262 8.42 11.66 -0.77
N VAL A 263 8.60 12.97 -0.89
CA VAL A 263 9.20 13.62 -2.06
C VAL A 263 10.60 14.13 -1.71
N GLY A 264 11.48 14.23 -2.71
CA GLY A 264 12.82 14.77 -2.57
C GLY A 264 13.85 13.71 -2.14
N VAL A 265 15.02 14.16 -1.72
CA VAL A 265 16.04 13.31 -1.11
C VAL A 265 16.00 13.54 0.41
N PRO A 266 15.81 12.51 1.24
CA PRO A 266 15.70 12.68 2.68
C PRO A 266 17.09 12.86 3.30
N ASN A 267 17.21 13.69 4.34
CA ASN A 267 18.42 13.72 5.17
C ASN A 267 18.66 12.34 5.80
N TRP A 268 19.69 11.63 5.34
CA TRP A 268 19.94 10.25 5.76
C TRP A 268 20.33 10.11 7.22
N LYS A 269 20.94 11.13 7.84
CA LYS A 269 21.29 11.12 9.26
C LYS A 269 20.02 11.18 10.11
N GLU A 270 19.08 12.05 9.76
CA GLU A 270 17.77 12.13 10.42
C GLU A 270 16.94 10.88 10.18
N HIS A 271 16.91 10.39 8.94
CA HIS A 271 16.19 9.17 8.57
C HIS A 271 16.72 7.94 9.32
N ALA A 272 18.04 7.84 9.48
CA ALA A 272 18.70 6.81 10.28
C ALA A 272 18.30 6.92 11.76
N ALA A 273 18.29 8.12 12.34
CA ALA A 273 17.87 8.34 13.73
C ALA A 273 16.40 7.94 13.97
N ILE A 274 15.50 8.34 13.06
CA ILE A 274 14.09 7.92 13.08
C ILE A 274 13.99 6.40 12.96
N SER A 275 14.72 5.80 12.03
CA SER A 275 14.72 4.36 11.80
C SER A 275 15.22 3.58 13.02
N LYS A 276 16.27 4.08 13.70
CA LYS A 276 16.81 3.49 14.94
C LYS A 276 15.79 3.51 16.07
N LYS A 277 15.08 4.64 16.24
CA LYS A 277 13.98 4.76 17.22
C LYS A 277 12.83 3.80 16.92
N ILE A 278 12.47 3.60 15.65
CA ILE A 278 11.43 2.63 15.30
C ILE A 278 11.95 1.19 15.50
N ASN A 279 13.23 0.93 15.24
CA ASN A 279 13.84 -0.39 15.41
C ASN A 279 13.99 -0.81 16.88
N SER A 280 14.11 0.14 17.81
CA SER A 280 14.09 -0.16 19.26
C SER A 280 12.71 -0.59 19.76
N VAL A 281 11.64 -0.33 19.01
CA VAL A 281 10.30 -0.85 19.33
C VAL A 281 10.25 -2.32 18.94
N LYS A 282 9.96 -3.18 19.91
CA LYS A 282 9.91 -4.64 19.72
C LYS A 282 8.94 -5.01 18.60
N TYR A 283 9.39 -5.84 17.67
CA TYR A 283 8.62 -6.28 16.51
C TYR A 283 7.27 -6.88 16.93
N GLY A 284 6.16 -6.37 16.39
CA GLY A 284 4.80 -6.85 16.67
C GLY A 284 4.02 -6.05 17.72
N MET A 285 4.62 -5.04 18.36
CA MET A 285 3.87 -4.07 19.18
C MET A 285 3.32 -2.96 18.28
N PRO A 286 2.01 -2.65 18.33
CA PRO A 286 1.49 -1.44 17.69
C PRO A 286 2.20 -0.23 18.28
N SER A 287 2.73 0.64 17.41
CA SER A 287 3.23 1.94 17.84
C SER A 287 2.02 2.82 18.13
N PHE A 288 1.62 2.90 19.39
CA PHE A 288 0.73 3.97 19.85
C PHE A 288 1.56 5.25 19.86
N GLY A 289 1.46 6.01 18.77
CA GLY A 289 1.88 7.40 18.68
C GLY A 289 0.67 8.28 18.86
#